data_AF-A0A9W8E0Q0-F1
#
_entry.id   AF-A0A9W8E0Q0-F1
#
_cell.length_a   1.000
_cell.length_b   1.000
_cell.length_c   1.000
_cell.angle_alpha   90.00
_cell.angle_beta   90.00
_cell.angle_gamma   90.00
#
_symmetry.space_group_name_H-M   'P 1'
#
loop_
_entity.id
_entity.type
_entity.pdbx_description
1 polymer ?
#
loop_
_entity_poly.entity_id
_entity_poly.type
_entity_poly.pdbx_seq_one_letter_code
_entity_poly.pdbx_strand_id
1 'polypeptide(L)'
;MVLSFEEIGQKIGHDETWVAGLFYGQCHPTESDLQKLCKLLNLSYEALCADFSRGGPPTRGGLFEYPPKDPTLYRFFEMMQIYAVPLKAIIQEKFGDGIISAVNFKMHIEKMMMRSSWKEGWEYHYAMAYEYKKFWTPTALPRNAAPALPTASRFSLVVAVFRRHGPARNTPMALTSGVRTLWFLDTVPVGG
;
A
#
# COMPACT_ATOMS: atom_id res chain seq x y z
N MET A 1 14.89 -11.50 -19.81
CA MET A 1 14.56 -10.13 -19.36
C MET A 1 13.68 -10.28 -18.13
N VAL A 2 14.05 -9.68 -17.01
CA VAL A 2 13.24 -9.73 -15.78
C VAL A 2 12.27 -8.56 -15.85
N LEU A 3 10.96 -8.84 -15.84
CA LEU A 3 9.92 -7.81 -15.86
C LEU A 3 9.67 -7.30 -14.44
N SER A 4 9.50 -5.99 -14.27
CA SER A 4 9.04 -5.40 -13.02
C SER A 4 7.50 -5.50 -12.87
N PHE A 5 6.99 -5.36 -11.65
CA PHE A 5 5.54 -5.31 -11.42
C PHE A 5 4.88 -4.12 -12.11
N GLU A 6 5.58 -2.98 -12.18
CA GLU A 6 5.13 -1.79 -12.91
C GLU A 6 4.98 -2.08 -14.40
N GLU A 7 5.98 -2.69 -15.04
CA GLU A 7 5.95 -3.04 -16.46
C GLU A 7 4.83 -4.04 -16.78
N ILE A 8 4.61 -5.01 -15.90
CA ILE A 8 3.49 -5.95 -16.04
C ILE A 8 2.16 -5.20 -15.92
N GLY A 9 2.02 -4.35 -14.90
CA GLY A 9 0.82 -3.54 -14.66
C GLY A 9 0.43 -2.67 -15.85
N GLN A 10 1.41 -1.95 -16.41
CA GLN A 10 1.23 -1.12 -17.61
C GLN A 10 0.71 -1.94 -18.81
N LYS A 11 1.18 -3.19 -18.97
CA LYS A 11 0.78 -4.06 -20.09
C LYS A 11 -0.59 -4.71 -19.89
N ILE A 12 -1.00 -4.97 -18.65
CA ILE A 12 -2.28 -5.64 -18.38
C ILE A 12 -3.41 -4.66 -18.02
N GLY A 13 -3.08 -3.42 -17.65
CA GLY A 13 -4.03 -2.36 -17.29
C GLY A 13 -4.34 -2.29 -15.79
N HIS A 14 -3.41 -2.71 -14.93
CA HIS A 14 -3.53 -2.68 -13.47
C HIS A 14 -2.39 -1.90 -12.83
N ASP A 15 -2.59 -1.39 -11.62
CA ASP A 15 -1.51 -0.76 -10.86
C ASP A 15 -0.51 -1.80 -10.33
N GLU A 16 0.73 -1.37 -10.09
CA GLU A 16 1.82 -2.24 -9.64
C GLU A 16 1.49 -3.02 -8.35
N THR A 17 0.71 -2.42 -7.44
CA THR A 17 0.38 -3.04 -6.15
C THR A 17 -0.64 -4.16 -6.32
N TRP A 18 -1.61 -3.99 -7.24
CA TRP A 18 -2.53 -5.04 -7.63
C TRP A 18 -1.78 -6.20 -8.30
N VAL A 19 -0.83 -5.91 -9.20
CA VAL A 19 -0.03 -6.96 -9.85
C VAL A 19 0.80 -7.73 -8.83
N ALA A 20 1.50 -7.04 -7.93
CA ALA A 20 2.23 -7.70 -6.85
C ALA A 20 1.28 -8.56 -6.00
N GLY A 21 0.11 -8.01 -5.64
CA GLY A 21 -0.93 -8.72 -4.90
C GLY A 21 -1.42 -9.98 -5.60
N LEU A 22 -1.58 -9.95 -6.92
CA LEU A 22 -1.93 -11.13 -7.73
C LEU A 22 -0.86 -12.23 -7.62
N PHE A 23 0.41 -11.85 -7.75
CA PHE A 23 1.53 -12.82 -7.69
C PHE A 23 1.70 -13.44 -6.31
N TYR A 24 1.29 -12.74 -5.24
CA TYR A 24 1.23 -13.28 -3.88
C TYR A 24 -0.15 -13.86 -3.49
N GLY A 25 -1.03 -14.11 -4.46
CA GLY A 25 -2.32 -14.78 -4.24
C GLY A 25 -3.34 -13.96 -3.43
N GLN A 26 -3.18 -12.63 -3.37
CA GLN A 26 -4.07 -11.72 -2.65
C GLN A 26 -5.16 -11.11 -3.55
N CYS A 27 -4.95 -11.13 -4.87
CA CYS A 27 -5.88 -10.62 -5.88
C CYS A 27 -6.40 -11.76 -6.78
N HIS A 28 -7.55 -11.52 -7.41
CA HIS A 28 -8.16 -12.46 -8.35
C HIS A 28 -8.23 -11.81 -9.73
N PRO A 29 -7.66 -12.43 -10.78
CA PRO A 29 -7.65 -11.86 -12.12
C PRO A 29 -8.99 -12.08 -12.83
N THR A 30 -9.33 -11.21 -13.76
CA THR A 30 -10.42 -11.46 -14.72
C THR A 30 -9.92 -12.34 -15.87
N GLU A 31 -10.84 -12.86 -16.68
CA GLU A 31 -10.49 -13.61 -17.88
C GLU A 31 -9.58 -12.81 -18.83
N SER A 32 -9.87 -11.51 -19.00
CA SER A 32 -9.03 -10.63 -19.81
C SER A 32 -7.62 -10.47 -19.25
N ASP A 33 -7.48 -10.41 -17.91
CA ASP A 33 -6.18 -10.32 -17.25
C ASP A 33 -5.37 -11.59 -17.49
N LEU A 34 -6.00 -12.76 -17.38
CA LEU A 34 -5.36 -14.05 -17.65
C LEU A 34 -4.84 -14.14 -19.09
N GLN A 35 -5.64 -13.72 -20.08
CA GLN A 35 -5.21 -13.70 -21.48
C GLN A 35 -3.98 -12.80 -21.70
N LYS A 36 -4.00 -11.58 -21.13
CA LYS A 36 -2.88 -10.64 -21.24
C LYS A 36 -1.63 -11.16 -20.52
N LEU A 37 -1.79 -11.73 -19.32
CA LEU A 37 -0.70 -12.31 -18.54
C LEU A 37 -0.07 -13.52 -19.26
N CYS A 38 -0.88 -14.41 -19.81
CA CYS A 38 -0.39 -15.58 -20.55
C CYS A 38 0.40 -15.17 -21.78
N LYS A 39 -0.08 -14.17 -22.52
CA LYS A 39 0.64 -13.61 -23.67
C LYS A 39 1.96 -12.94 -23.24
N LEU A 40 1.96 -12.22 -22.12
CA LEU A 40 3.12 -11.48 -21.63
C LEU A 40 4.22 -12.39 -21.07
N LEU A 41 3.82 -13.39 -20.29
CA LEU A 41 4.73 -14.26 -19.54
C LEU A 41 4.98 -15.60 -20.26
N ASN A 42 4.41 -15.77 -21.46
CA ASN A 42 4.48 -16.98 -22.26
C ASN A 42 4.01 -18.23 -21.49
N LEU A 43 2.83 -18.13 -20.86
CA LEU A 43 2.20 -19.19 -20.08
C LEU A 43 1.02 -19.81 -20.85
N SER A 44 0.68 -21.06 -20.52
CA SER A 44 -0.53 -21.70 -21.04
C SER A 44 -1.77 -21.09 -20.39
N TYR A 45 -2.64 -20.50 -21.23
CA TYR A 45 -3.92 -19.95 -20.80
C TYR A 45 -4.82 -21.01 -20.17
N GLU A 46 -4.90 -22.19 -20.78
CA GLU A 46 -5.73 -23.29 -20.29
C GLU A 46 -5.29 -23.75 -18.90
N ALA A 47 -3.97 -23.93 -18.69
CA ALA A 47 -3.44 -24.34 -17.40
C ALA A 47 -3.69 -23.29 -16.31
N LEU A 48 -3.40 -22.02 -16.61
CA LEU A 48 -3.59 -20.94 -15.65
C LEU A 48 -5.07 -20.73 -15.30
N CYS A 49 -5.96 -20.83 -16.30
CA CYS A 49 -7.40 -20.71 -16.10
C CYS A 49 -7.94 -21.87 -15.25
N ALA A 50 -7.45 -23.10 -15.47
CA ALA A 50 -7.78 -24.26 -14.65
C ALA A 50 -7.33 -24.08 -13.20
N ASP A 51 -6.13 -23.53 -12.97
CA ASP A 51 -5.61 -23.26 -11.62
C ASP A 51 -6.46 -22.23 -10.87
N PHE A 52 -6.82 -21.11 -11.49
CA PHE A 52 -7.70 -20.10 -10.86
C PHE A 52 -9.12 -20.62 -10.67
N SER A 53 -9.64 -21.43 -11.61
CA SER A 53 -10.98 -22.01 -11.50
C SER A 53 -11.08 -23.04 -10.37
N ARG A 54 -10.04 -23.88 -10.21
CA ARG A 54 -9.94 -24.86 -9.13
C ARG A 54 -9.68 -24.20 -7.78
N GLY A 55 -8.85 -23.15 -7.75
CA GLY A 55 -8.48 -22.43 -6.52
C GLY A 55 -9.59 -21.55 -5.96
N GLY A 56 -10.50 -21.05 -6.81
CA GLY A 56 -11.58 -20.16 -6.40
C GLY A 56 -11.08 -18.77 -5.94
N PRO A 57 -11.88 -18.04 -5.15
CA PRO A 57 -11.48 -16.74 -4.61
C PRO A 57 -10.23 -16.85 -3.72
N PRO A 58 -9.34 -15.84 -3.73
CA PRO A 58 -8.10 -15.87 -2.97
C PRO A 58 -8.38 -15.89 -1.46
N THR A 59 -7.64 -16.73 -0.74
CA THR A 59 -7.53 -16.61 0.72
C THR A 59 -6.57 -15.46 1.02
N ARG A 60 -7.14 -14.32 1.40
CA ARG A 60 -6.36 -13.10 1.70
C ARG A 60 -5.78 -13.13 3.11
N GLY A 61 -4.60 -12.55 3.27
CA GLY A 61 -3.83 -12.57 4.52
C GLY A 61 -2.96 -13.82 4.65
N GLY A 62 -2.27 -13.95 5.79
CA GLY A 62 -1.46 -15.13 6.10
C GLY A 62 -0.09 -15.20 5.40
N LEU A 63 0.34 -14.13 4.73
CA LEU A 63 1.65 -14.08 4.07
C LEU A 63 2.85 -13.96 5.04
N PHE A 64 2.60 -13.62 6.30
CA PHE A 64 3.63 -13.47 7.32
C PHE A 64 3.08 -13.80 8.71
N GLU A 65 3.97 -14.17 9.62
CA GLU A 65 3.65 -14.39 11.03
C GLU A 65 3.43 -13.05 11.75
N TYR A 66 2.58 -13.05 12.78
CA TYR A 66 2.34 -11.89 13.62
C TYR A 66 3.02 -12.06 14.99
N PRO A 67 3.88 -11.11 15.44
CA PRO A 67 4.32 -9.91 14.72
C PRO A 67 5.29 -10.21 13.55
N PRO A 68 5.37 -9.34 12.53
CA PRO A 68 6.27 -9.56 11.39
C PRO A 68 7.72 -9.63 11.81
N LYS A 69 8.46 -10.63 11.30
CA LYS A 69 9.91 -10.75 11.50
C LYS A 69 10.72 -10.00 10.45
N ASP A 70 10.14 -9.79 9.26
CA ASP A 70 10.79 -9.01 8.20
C ASP A 70 10.89 -7.53 8.63
N PRO A 71 12.08 -6.90 8.56
CA PRO A 71 12.27 -5.52 9.00
C PRO A 71 11.40 -4.50 8.25
N THR A 72 11.10 -4.73 6.97
CA THR A 72 10.28 -3.81 6.17
C THR A 72 8.83 -3.90 6.60
N LEU A 73 8.29 -5.13 6.74
CA LEU A 73 6.93 -5.37 7.23
C LEU A 73 6.76 -4.91 8.69
N TYR A 74 7.79 -5.08 9.52
CA TYR A 74 7.76 -4.64 10.91
C TYR A 74 7.58 -3.13 11.04
N ARG A 75 8.10 -2.33 10.11
CA ARG A 75 7.91 -0.85 10.14
C ARG A 75 6.47 -0.45 9.85
N PHE A 76 5.79 -1.12 8.93
CA PHE A 76 4.35 -0.90 8.74
C PHE A 76 3.56 -1.29 9.99
N PHE A 77 3.95 -2.39 10.64
CA PHE A 77 3.35 -2.81 11.91
C PHE A 77 3.57 -1.78 13.03
N GLU A 78 4.80 -1.28 13.19
CA GLU A 78 5.16 -0.26 14.19
C GLU A 78 4.44 1.07 13.95
N MET A 79 4.31 1.50 12.69
CA MET A 79 3.52 2.68 12.35
C MET A 79 2.07 2.54 12.80
N MET A 80 1.45 1.37 12.58
CA MET A 80 0.10 1.12 13.08
C MET A 80 0.05 1.16 14.61
N GLN A 81 1.03 0.57 15.30
CA GLN A 81 1.08 0.60 16.76
C GLN A 81 1.20 2.01 17.34
N ILE A 82 1.93 2.91 16.68
CA ILE A 82 2.13 4.30 17.14
C ILE A 82 0.95 5.19 16.75
N TYR A 83 0.48 5.08 15.50
CA TYR A 83 -0.39 6.09 14.90
C TYR A 83 -1.85 5.65 14.72
N ALA A 84 -2.21 4.37 14.90
CA ALA A 84 -3.58 3.93 14.64
C ALA A 84 -4.63 4.67 15.47
N VAL A 85 -4.39 4.89 16.77
CA VAL A 85 -5.34 5.58 17.65
C VAL A 85 -5.46 7.08 17.31
N PRO A 86 -4.35 7.85 17.17
CA PRO A 86 -4.42 9.22 16.68
C PRO A 86 -5.08 9.35 15.29
N LEU A 87 -4.75 8.47 14.34
CA LEU A 87 -5.35 8.48 13.00
C LEU A 87 -6.85 8.24 13.08
N LYS A 88 -7.30 7.25 13.86
CA LYS A 88 -8.73 6.99 14.08
C LYS A 88 -9.45 8.23 14.59
N ALA A 89 -8.88 8.93 15.59
CA ALA A 89 -9.47 10.15 16.13
C ALA A 89 -9.61 11.23 15.06
N ILE A 90 -8.54 11.52 14.32
CA ILE A 90 -8.54 12.53 13.24
C ILE A 90 -9.55 12.17 12.14
N ILE A 91 -9.64 10.88 11.78
CA ILE A 91 -10.61 10.41 10.79
C ILE A 91 -12.04 10.64 11.30
N GLN A 92 -12.33 10.31 12.56
CA GLN A 92 -13.65 10.49 13.14
C GLN A 92 -14.04 11.97 13.32
N GLU A 93 -13.07 12.84 13.64
CA GLU A 93 -13.28 14.30 13.66
C GLU A 93 -13.65 14.84 12.27
N LYS A 94 -13.02 14.32 11.21
CA LYS A 94 -13.20 14.82 9.84
C LYS A 94 -14.40 14.22 9.12
N PHE A 95 -14.67 12.94 9.34
CA PHE A 95 -15.62 12.15 8.54
C PHE A 95 -16.78 11.58 9.37
N GLY A 96 -16.77 11.76 10.70
CA GLY A 96 -17.77 11.21 11.60
C GLY A 96 -17.50 9.75 11.96
N ASP A 97 -18.48 9.10 12.58
CA ASP A 97 -18.34 7.68 12.95
C ASP A 97 -18.36 6.78 11.72
N GLY A 98 -17.32 5.97 11.57
CA GLY A 98 -17.14 5.10 10.41
C GLY A 98 -15.77 4.48 10.31
N ILE A 99 -15.57 3.76 9.20
CA ILE A 99 -14.32 3.06 8.89
C ILE A 99 -13.80 3.42 7.50
N ILE A 100 -12.48 3.30 7.37
CA ILE A 100 -11.79 3.34 6.10
C ILE A 100 -11.89 1.96 5.44
N SER A 101 -12.45 1.89 4.22
CA SER A 101 -12.57 0.63 3.49
C SER A 101 -11.20 0.13 3.02
N ALA A 102 -10.83 -1.10 3.38
CA ALA A 102 -9.68 -1.82 2.83
C ALA A 102 -10.04 -2.64 1.56
N VAL A 103 -11.30 -2.61 1.12
CA VAL A 103 -11.78 -3.30 -0.09
C VAL A 103 -11.85 -2.34 -1.28
N ASN A 104 -12.40 -1.14 -1.07
CA ASN A 104 -12.41 -0.08 -2.08
C ASN A 104 -11.27 0.91 -1.82
N PHE A 105 -10.05 0.39 -2.00
CA PHE A 105 -8.79 1.00 -1.62
C PHE A 105 -7.76 0.86 -2.74
N LYS A 106 -6.89 1.86 -2.89
CA LYS A 106 -5.71 1.79 -3.77
C LYS A 106 -4.47 2.27 -3.04
N MET A 107 -3.36 1.59 -3.28
CA MET A 107 -2.04 1.95 -2.77
C MET A 107 -1.12 2.29 -3.93
N HIS A 108 -0.24 3.27 -3.74
CA HIS A 108 0.80 3.61 -4.70
C HIS A 108 2.11 3.84 -3.95
N ILE A 109 3.23 3.36 -4.50
CA ILE A 109 4.56 3.57 -3.94
C ILE A 109 5.38 4.36 -4.96
N GLU A 110 5.80 5.56 -4.59
CA GLU A 110 6.61 6.40 -5.46
C GLU A 110 8.00 6.63 -4.85
N LYS A 111 9.04 6.51 -5.67
CA LYS A 111 10.39 6.89 -5.28
C LYS A 111 10.61 8.37 -5.60
N MET A 112 10.70 9.19 -4.57
CA MET A 112 10.94 10.62 -4.66
C MET A 112 12.41 10.96 -4.37
N MET A 113 12.94 11.90 -5.14
CA MET A 113 14.21 12.56 -4.87
C MET A 113 13.95 13.79 -4.03
N MET A 114 14.46 13.83 -2.79
CA MET A 114 14.43 15.05 -2.00
C MET A 114 15.85 15.55 -1.73
N ARG A 115 15.97 16.87 -1.70
CA ARG A 115 17.17 17.55 -1.25
C ARG A 115 17.08 17.70 0.26
N SER A 116 18.00 17.08 0.98
CA SER A 116 18.15 17.31 2.41
C SER A 116 18.58 18.75 2.66
N SER A 117 17.92 19.45 3.59
CA SER A 117 18.38 20.76 4.09
C SER A 117 19.55 20.63 5.08
N TRP A 118 19.90 19.40 5.49
CA TRP A 118 20.86 19.12 6.56
C TRP A 118 22.13 18.39 6.08
N LYS A 119 22.18 17.95 4.82
CA LYS A 119 23.36 17.36 4.16
C LYS A 119 23.45 17.76 2.68
N GLU A 120 24.67 18.04 2.22
CA GLU A 120 24.96 18.04 0.78
C GLU A 120 24.85 16.61 0.24
N GLY A 121 23.78 16.35 -0.51
CA GLY A 121 23.50 15.06 -1.13
C GLY A 121 22.02 14.88 -1.39
N TRP A 122 21.69 14.14 -2.46
CA TRP A 122 20.32 13.70 -2.72
C TRP A 122 20.00 12.49 -1.86
N GLU A 123 18.88 12.54 -1.12
CA GLU A 123 18.34 11.39 -0.42
C GLU A 123 17.11 10.88 -1.18
N TYR A 124 17.01 9.56 -1.32
CA TYR A 124 15.84 8.91 -1.91
C TYR A 124 14.85 8.60 -0.81
N HIS A 125 13.62 9.10 -0.98
CA HIS A 125 12.50 8.85 -0.08
C HIS A 125 11.43 8.09 -0.85
N TYR A 126 10.83 7.07 -0.25
CA TYR A 126 9.66 6.44 -0.84
C TYR A 126 8.42 7.08 -0.23
N ALA A 127 7.56 7.67 -1.05
CA ALA A 127 6.25 8.13 -0.62
C ALA A 127 5.23 7.02 -0.92
N MET A 128 4.57 6.49 0.12
CA MET A 128 3.42 5.63 -0.05
C MET A 128 2.16 6.47 0.05
N ALA A 129 1.39 6.52 -1.04
CA ALA A 129 0.11 7.21 -1.10
C ALA A 129 -1.04 6.19 -1.03
N TYR A 130 -1.98 6.45 -0.13
CA TYR A 130 -3.20 5.66 0.04
C TYR A 130 -4.38 6.43 -0.55
N GLU A 131 -5.08 5.94 -1.57
CA GLU A 131 -6.30 6.57 -2.08
C GLU A 131 -7.53 5.77 -1.65
N TYR A 132 -8.50 6.45 -1.04
CA TYR A 132 -9.77 5.87 -0.64
C TYR A 132 -10.92 6.50 -1.40
N LYS A 133 -11.88 5.66 -1.80
CA LYS A 133 -13.07 6.10 -2.55
C LYS A 133 -14.34 6.16 -1.72
N LYS A 134 -14.42 5.47 -0.57
CA LYS A 134 -15.66 5.38 0.23
C LYS A 134 -15.40 5.28 1.73
N PHE A 135 -15.98 6.22 2.49
CA PHE A 135 -16.12 6.16 3.95
C PHE A 135 -17.47 5.53 4.28
N TRP A 136 -17.50 4.59 5.23
CA TRP A 136 -18.73 3.89 5.62
C TRP A 136 -19.12 4.26 7.04
N THR A 137 -20.37 4.71 7.25
CA THR A 137 -20.94 5.05 8.56
C THR A 137 -21.93 3.95 9.01
N PRO A 138 -21.88 3.46 10.26
CA PRO A 138 -22.76 2.37 10.71
C PRO A 138 -24.23 2.76 10.94
N THR A 139 -24.56 4.05 10.96
CA THR A 139 -25.88 4.52 11.40
C THR A 139 -26.91 4.55 10.25
N ALA A 140 -27.74 3.50 10.20
CA ALA A 140 -29.09 3.39 9.65
C ALA A 140 -29.41 4.10 8.31
N LEU A 141 -29.35 3.35 7.21
CA LEU A 141 -30.20 3.64 6.04
C LEU A 141 -31.61 3.09 6.32
N PRO A 142 -32.70 3.87 6.15
CA PRO A 142 -34.05 3.31 6.09
C PRO A 142 -34.11 2.27 4.95
N ARG A 143 -34.83 1.16 5.16
CA ARG A 143 -34.94 0.01 4.23
C ARG A 143 -35.26 0.37 2.76
N ASN A 144 -35.79 1.57 2.49
CA ASN A 144 -36.27 2.00 1.18
C ASN A 144 -35.64 3.31 0.64
N ALA A 145 -34.53 3.79 1.21
CA ALA A 145 -33.84 4.95 0.67
C ALA A 145 -32.69 4.50 -0.25
N ALA A 146 -32.72 4.89 -1.52
CA ALA A 146 -31.51 4.83 -2.36
C ALA A 146 -30.42 5.64 -1.64
N PRO A 147 -29.22 5.07 -1.40
CA PRO A 147 -28.19 5.79 -0.67
C PRO A 147 -27.82 7.04 -1.48
N ALA A 148 -28.06 8.22 -0.91
CA ALA A 148 -27.33 9.40 -1.34
C ALA A 148 -25.85 9.09 -1.07
N LEU A 149 -25.11 8.75 -2.13
CA LEU A 149 -23.68 8.49 -2.03
C LEU A 149 -23.04 9.74 -1.44
N PRO A 150 -22.39 9.65 -0.25
CA PRO A 150 -21.63 10.79 0.23
C PRO A 150 -20.61 11.15 -0.84
N THR A 151 -20.53 12.45 -1.15
CA THR A 151 -19.58 13.00 -2.12
C THR A 151 -18.20 12.44 -1.82
N ALA A 152 -17.63 11.68 -2.75
CA ALA A 152 -16.39 10.95 -2.55
C ALA A 152 -15.28 11.92 -2.14
N SER A 153 -14.99 11.98 -0.85
CA SER A 153 -13.91 12.80 -0.31
C SER A 153 -12.62 12.00 -0.47
N ARG A 154 -11.75 12.43 -1.38
CA ARG A 154 -10.43 11.82 -1.56
C ARG A 154 -9.56 12.18 -0.36
N PHE A 155 -9.03 11.16 0.30
CA PHE A 155 -8.02 11.30 1.34
C PHE A 155 -6.75 10.58 0.87
N SER A 156 -5.60 11.23 1.04
CA SER A 156 -4.29 10.68 0.75
C SER A 156 -3.43 10.68 2.01
N LEU A 157 -3.12 9.49 2.54
CA LEU A 157 -2.05 9.34 3.52
C LEU A 157 -0.73 9.23 2.75
N VAL A 158 0.25 10.08 3.06
CA VAL A 158 1.60 9.99 2.48
C VAL A 158 2.56 9.56 3.58
N VAL A 159 3.20 8.42 3.40
CA VAL A 159 4.22 7.88 4.32
C VAL A 159 5.57 7.95 3.63
N ALA A 160 6.56 8.62 4.23
CA ALA A 160 7.90 8.74 3.65
C ALA A 160 8.89 7.71 4.23
N VAL A 161 9.32 6.71 3.47
CA VAL A 161 10.38 5.78 3.87
C VAL A 161 11.73 6.35 3.48
N PHE A 162 12.64 6.49 4.45
CA PHE A 162 13.96 7.09 4.25
C PHE A 162 15.00 6.02 3.98
N ARG A 163 15.78 6.17 2.89
CA ARG A 163 16.97 5.35 2.65
C ARG A 163 18.22 6.22 2.83
N ARG A 164 19.01 5.94 3.87
CA ARG A 164 20.26 6.64 4.16
C ARG A 164 21.40 6.16 3.25
N HIS A 165 22.13 7.09 2.62
CA HIS A 165 23.44 6.82 2.03
C HIS A 165 24.55 7.36 2.96
N GLY A 166 25.44 6.49 3.46
CA GLY A 166 26.60 6.85 4.28
C GLY A 166 26.53 6.41 5.76
N PRO A 167 27.66 6.48 6.51
CA PRO A 167 27.81 5.86 7.84
C PRO A 167 26.83 6.39 8.88
N ALA A 168 26.42 5.51 9.80
CA ALA A 168 25.40 5.74 10.83
C ALA A 168 25.80 6.83 11.84
N ARG A 169 24.83 7.70 12.20
CA ARG A 169 24.87 8.70 13.28
C ARG A 169 23.44 8.97 13.71
N ASN A 170 23.17 8.96 15.01
CA ASN A 170 21.85 9.09 15.63
C ASN A 170 21.46 10.57 15.75
N THR A 171 20.74 11.14 14.78
CA THR A 171 20.22 12.52 14.92
C THR A 171 18.83 12.63 14.27
N PRO A 172 17.79 13.08 15.01
CA PRO A 172 16.43 13.22 14.47
C PRO A 172 16.29 14.39 13.47
N MET A 173 15.46 14.24 12.43
CA MET A 173 15.10 15.29 11.46
C MET A 173 13.74 15.91 11.78
N ALA A 174 13.62 17.22 11.55
CA ALA A 174 12.35 17.93 11.45
C ALA A 174 12.02 18.23 9.98
N LEU A 175 10.80 17.90 9.53
CA LEU A 175 10.30 18.23 8.19
C LEU A 175 9.61 19.60 8.20
N THR A 176 10.07 20.51 7.35
CA THR A 176 9.44 21.83 7.14
C THR A 176 8.51 21.80 5.93
N SER A 177 7.35 21.15 6.06
CA SER A 177 6.16 21.43 5.23
C SER A 177 5.00 20.52 5.64
N GLY A 178 4.10 20.98 6.51
CA GLY A 178 2.73 20.47 6.70
C GLY A 178 2.51 19.02 7.16
N VAL A 179 3.49 18.12 7.06
CA VAL A 179 3.45 16.72 7.46
C VAL A 179 4.08 16.61 8.83
N ARG A 180 3.26 16.36 9.86
CA ARG A 180 3.72 16.22 11.23
C ARG A 180 4.23 14.79 11.46
N THR A 181 5.55 14.67 11.43
CA THR A 181 6.40 13.61 12.02
C THR A 181 6.42 12.25 11.31
N LEU A 182 7.61 11.79 10.94
CA LEU A 182 7.91 10.41 10.56
C LEU A 182 9.29 10.00 11.11
N TRP A 183 9.40 8.76 11.58
CA TRP A 183 10.61 8.19 12.19
C TRP A 183 11.41 7.31 11.20
N PHE A 184 12.72 7.20 11.46
CA PHE A 184 13.72 6.62 10.56
C PHE A 184 13.67 5.09 10.46
N LEU A 185 14.08 4.59 9.29
CA LEU A 185 14.39 3.18 9.06
C LEU A 185 15.88 2.96 9.36
N ASP A 186 16.23 2.69 10.62
CA ASP A 186 17.58 2.20 10.93
C ASP A 186 17.68 0.77 10.41
N THR A 187 18.53 0.59 9.40
CA THR A 187 19.01 -0.73 8.98
C THR A 187 19.73 -1.35 10.16
N VAL A 188 19.21 -2.46 10.68
CA VAL A 188 19.93 -3.29 11.64
C VAL A 188 21.28 -3.68 10.99
N PRO A 189 22.42 -3.46 11.65
CA PRO A 189 23.69 -3.97 11.14
C PRO A 189 23.64 -5.50 11.21
N VAL A 190 23.68 -6.16 10.06
CA VAL A 190 24.09 -7.58 10.01
C VAL A 190 25.61 -7.54 10.15
N GLY A 191 26.08 -7.67 11.40
CA GLY A 191 27.50 -7.77 11.72
C GLY A 191 27.77 -9.03 12.53
N GLY A 192 28.68 -9.85 12.02
CA GLY A 192 29.13 -11.12 12.58
C GLY A 192 29.66 -12.03 11.49
#